data_AF-A0A3Q4G4F1-F1
#
_entry.id   AF-A0A3Q4G4F1-F1
#
_cell.length_a   1.000
_cell.length_b   1.000
_cell.length_c   1.000
_cell.angle_alpha   90.00
_cell.angle_beta   90.00
_cell.angle_gamma   90.00
#
_symmetry.space_group_name_H-M   'P 1'
#
loop_
_entity.id
_entity.type
_entity.pdbx_description
1 polymer ?
#
loop_
_entity_poly.entity_id
_entity_poly.type
_entity_poly.pdbx_seq_one_letter_code
_entity_poly.pdbx_strand_id
1 'polypeptide(L)'
;MAAQQVIVLLALASLGVASKPDCKELVKPLVLDSHSPIYGKWVLHVASWDDPGLKDDILSVNSSWLDVSASSESGVITIYWADRLNENKCLQGIANATISGMTSHTTYNINGHTSYHDGKYYETCSNCLLSEDTTLLPDGKSKGRYFFLFTRTGALEGSELETFKNQAECLKFPSEYHFTSKDLCPDGRATASTGVKNTEKEQPEIEPNVQ
;
A
#
# COMPACT_ATOMS: atom_id res chain seq x y z
N MET A 1 -24.93 14.54 -53.50
CA MET A 1 -23.85 13.63 -53.08
C MET A 1 -22.94 14.23 -51.99
N ALA A 2 -22.84 15.55 -51.83
CA ALA A 2 -22.01 16.17 -50.78
C ALA A 2 -22.68 16.24 -49.39
N ALA A 3 -24.00 16.46 -49.32
CA ALA A 3 -24.72 16.62 -48.05
C ALA A 3 -24.70 15.35 -47.17
N GLN A 4 -24.70 14.18 -47.80
CA GLN A 4 -24.70 12.88 -47.10
C GLN A 4 -23.35 12.58 -46.43
N GLN A 5 -22.25 13.10 -46.96
CA GLN A 5 -20.91 12.93 -46.39
C GLN A 5 -20.70 13.80 -45.14
N VAL A 6 -21.32 14.99 -45.10
CA VAL A 6 -21.24 15.91 -43.95
C VAL A 6 -21.98 15.34 -42.73
N ILE A 7 -23.11 14.65 -42.94
CA ILE A 7 -23.90 14.05 -41.85
C ILE A 7 -23.15 12.90 -41.19
N VAL A 8 -22.41 12.09 -41.97
CA VAL A 8 -21.58 11.00 -41.42
C VAL A 8 -20.41 11.55 -40.60
N LEU A 9 -19.78 12.65 -41.03
CA LEU A 9 -18.69 13.30 -40.29
C LEU A 9 -19.13 13.92 -38.96
N LEU A 10 -20.33 14.54 -38.89
CA LEU A 10 -20.87 15.03 -37.62
C LEU A 10 -21.33 13.91 -36.68
N ALA A 11 -21.80 12.79 -37.21
CA ALA A 11 -22.19 11.63 -36.41
C ALA A 11 -20.99 10.86 -35.84
N LEU A 12 -19.82 10.87 -36.49
CA LEU A 12 -18.59 10.30 -35.91
C LEU A 12 -17.93 11.22 -34.86
N ALA A 13 -18.13 12.54 -34.94
CA ALA A 13 -17.57 13.49 -33.97
C ALA A 13 -18.30 13.49 -32.61
N SER A 14 -19.49 12.87 -32.51
CA SER A 14 -20.26 12.78 -31.27
C SER A 14 -20.00 11.52 -30.44
N LEU A 15 -19.24 10.55 -30.96
CA LEU A 15 -18.74 9.42 -30.18
C LEU A 15 -17.31 9.70 -29.72
N GLY A 16 -17.13 10.17 -28.49
CA GLY A 16 -15.80 10.11 -27.89
C GLY A 16 -15.43 11.15 -26.84
N VAL A 17 -16.36 11.62 -26.02
CA VAL A 17 -15.98 12.04 -24.67
C VAL A 17 -16.74 11.14 -23.73
N ALA A 18 -16.11 10.02 -23.34
CA ALA A 18 -16.50 9.36 -22.11
C ALA A 18 -16.36 10.43 -21.02
N SER A 19 -17.47 10.87 -20.43
CA SER A 19 -17.42 11.81 -19.32
C SER A 19 -16.51 11.20 -18.25
N LYS A 20 -15.55 11.99 -17.74
CA LYS A 20 -14.74 11.54 -16.59
C LYS A 20 -15.71 11.04 -15.51
N PRO A 21 -15.44 9.87 -14.89
CA PRO A 21 -16.32 9.35 -13.86
C PRO A 21 -16.44 10.36 -12.71
N ASP A 22 -17.60 10.41 -12.04
CA ASP A 22 -17.83 11.31 -10.91
C ASP A 22 -16.82 11.02 -9.80
N CYS A 23 -16.14 12.05 -9.28
CA CYS A 23 -15.20 11.91 -8.19
C CYS A 23 -15.82 11.27 -6.96
N LYS A 24 -17.11 11.49 -6.70
CA LYS A 24 -17.80 10.86 -5.57
C LYS A 24 -17.80 9.33 -5.67
N GLU A 25 -17.96 8.80 -6.87
CA GLU A 25 -17.91 7.35 -7.12
C GLU A 25 -16.47 6.85 -7.15
N LEU A 26 -15.54 7.60 -7.75
CA LEU A 26 -14.13 7.20 -7.85
C LEU A 26 -13.43 7.14 -6.49
N VAL A 27 -13.76 8.01 -5.54
CA VAL A 27 -13.11 8.06 -4.23
C VAL A 27 -14.01 7.49 -3.13
N LYS A 28 -14.79 6.48 -3.47
CA LYS A 28 -15.65 5.78 -2.51
C LYS A 28 -14.79 5.09 -1.43
N PRO A 29 -14.94 5.45 -0.15
CA PRO A 29 -14.14 4.86 0.93
C PRO A 29 -14.46 3.39 1.17
N LEU A 30 -13.46 2.62 1.61
CA LEU A 30 -13.64 1.29 2.15
C LEU A 30 -14.07 1.33 3.61
N VAL A 31 -14.89 0.36 4.01
CA VAL A 31 -15.18 0.09 5.42
C VAL A 31 -14.04 -0.76 5.99
N LEU A 32 -13.55 -0.37 7.16
CA LEU A 32 -12.45 -1.04 7.85
C LEU A 32 -13.00 -1.91 8.98
N ASP A 33 -13.20 -3.18 8.67
CA ASP A 33 -13.61 -4.22 9.62
C ASP A 33 -12.81 -5.52 9.39
N SER A 34 -13.12 -6.58 10.15
CA SER A 34 -12.43 -7.87 10.08
C SER A 34 -12.57 -8.62 8.75
N HIS A 35 -13.45 -8.17 7.85
CA HIS A 35 -13.64 -8.71 6.50
C HIS A 35 -13.20 -7.75 5.40
N SER A 36 -12.58 -6.63 5.76
CA SER A 36 -12.13 -5.61 4.82
C SER A 36 -11.19 -6.19 3.76
N PRO A 37 -11.29 -5.78 2.48
CA PRO A 37 -10.45 -6.30 1.42
C PRO A 37 -8.98 -5.89 1.54
N ILE A 38 -8.63 -5.05 2.53
CA ILE A 38 -7.26 -4.58 2.76
C ILE A 38 -6.32 -5.69 3.26
N TYR A 39 -6.82 -6.83 3.72
CA TYR A 39 -5.99 -7.86 4.32
C TYR A 39 -5.13 -8.65 3.31
N GLY A 40 -4.00 -9.13 3.82
CA GLY A 40 -3.00 -9.91 3.12
C GLY A 40 -1.85 -9.09 2.58
N LYS A 41 -1.09 -9.72 1.68
CA LYS A 41 0.13 -9.15 1.09
C LYS A 41 -0.15 -8.25 -0.10
N TRP A 42 0.58 -7.14 -0.17
CA TRP A 42 0.46 -6.06 -1.15
C TRP A 42 1.83 -5.53 -1.56
N VAL A 43 2.04 -5.28 -2.84
CA VAL A 43 3.29 -4.77 -3.41
C VAL A 43 3.05 -3.38 -3.99
N LEU A 44 3.84 -2.40 -3.58
CA LEU A 44 3.72 -1.03 -4.06
C LEU A 44 3.98 -1.01 -5.57
N HIS A 45 3.10 -0.36 -6.32
CA HIS A 45 3.24 -0.18 -7.76
C HIS A 45 3.56 1.28 -8.09
N VAL A 46 2.78 2.20 -7.53
CA VAL A 46 2.93 3.64 -7.79
C VAL A 46 2.53 4.46 -6.57
N ALA A 47 3.23 5.57 -6.38
CA ALA A 47 2.97 6.56 -5.34
C ALA A 47 2.87 7.98 -5.92
N SER A 48 2.08 8.83 -5.26
CA SER A 48 2.04 10.29 -5.43
C SER A 48 2.13 10.96 -4.06
N TRP A 49 2.51 12.23 -4.01
CA TRP A 49 2.59 13.03 -2.77
C TRP A 49 2.05 14.44 -3.04
N ASP A 50 1.42 15.08 -2.05
CA ASP A 50 0.85 16.43 -2.22
C ASP A 50 1.71 17.57 -1.64
N ASP A 51 2.64 17.25 -0.72
CA ASP A 51 3.58 18.20 -0.16
C ASP A 51 5.01 17.93 -0.69
N PRO A 52 5.72 18.93 -1.24
CA PRO A 52 7.08 18.76 -1.74
C PRO A 52 8.08 18.26 -0.70
N GLY A 53 7.86 18.52 0.59
CA GLY A 53 8.70 18.06 1.70
C GLY A 53 8.61 16.56 1.97
N LEU A 54 7.73 15.84 1.27
CA LEU A 54 7.59 14.38 1.30
C LEU A 54 8.28 13.69 0.11
N LYS A 55 8.70 14.46 -0.90
CA LYS A 55 9.20 13.92 -2.16
C LYS A 55 10.44 13.05 -2.00
N ASP A 56 11.44 13.54 -1.27
CA ASP A 56 12.73 12.85 -1.15
C ASP A 56 12.58 11.51 -0.41
N ASP A 57 11.67 11.44 0.56
CA ASP A 57 11.38 10.22 1.32
C ASP A 57 10.85 9.12 0.38
N ILE A 58 9.83 9.41 -0.44
CA ILE A 58 9.25 8.39 -1.34
C ILE A 58 10.17 8.04 -2.51
N LEU A 59 10.92 8.99 -3.04
CA LEU A 59 11.89 8.73 -4.11
C LEU A 59 13.07 7.87 -3.63
N SER A 60 13.29 7.78 -2.31
CA SER A 60 14.32 6.90 -1.75
C SER A 60 13.93 5.41 -1.73
N VAL A 61 12.67 5.08 -1.99
CA VAL A 61 12.10 3.73 -1.92
C VAL A 61 12.10 3.08 -3.31
N ASN A 62 12.99 2.12 -3.54
CA ASN A 62 13.08 1.37 -4.81
C ASN A 62 11.96 0.33 -4.98
N SER A 63 11.52 -0.28 -3.88
CA SER A 63 10.38 -1.20 -3.84
C SER A 63 9.84 -1.28 -2.42
N SER A 64 8.56 -1.60 -2.28
CA SER A 64 7.93 -1.80 -0.97
C SER A 64 6.88 -2.89 -1.05
N TRP A 65 6.68 -3.59 0.05
CA TRP A 65 5.52 -4.44 0.23
C TRP A 65 5.01 -4.41 1.67
N LEU A 66 3.70 -4.60 1.80
CA LEU A 66 2.97 -4.67 3.06
C LEU A 66 2.34 -6.05 3.21
N ASP A 67 2.13 -6.46 4.46
CA ASP A 67 1.27 -7.57 4.83
C ASP A 67 0.39 -7.13 6.00
N VAL A 68 -0.91 -7.00 5.71
CA VAL A 68 -1.90 -6.46 6.64
C VAL A 68 -2.72 -7.61 7.20
N SER A 69 -2.82 -7.72 8.52
CA SER A 69 -3.59 -8.77 9.20
C SER A 69 -4.46 -8.20 10.31
N ALA A 70 -5.58 -8.86 10.59
CA ALA A 70 -6.38 -8.55 11.77
C ALA A 70 -5.62 -8.91 13.05
N SER A 71 -5.74 -8.06 14.08
CA SER A 71 -5.27 -8.37 15.43
C SER A 71 -6.31 -9.19 16.20
N SER A 72 -5.90 -9.79 17.32
CA SER A 72 -6.83 -10.35 18.32
C SER A 72 -7.63 -9.25 19.05
N GLU A 73 -7.12 -8.02 19.06
CA GLU A 73 -7.81 -6.86 19.63
C GLU A 73 -8.77 -6.24 18.61
N SER A 74 -10.03 -6.08 18.99
CA SER A 74 -11.06 -5.51 18.12
C SER A 74 -10.69 -4.08 17.72
N GLY A 75 -10.81 -3.77 16.42
CA GLY A 75 -10.49 -2.45 15.89
C GLY A 75 -8.98 -2.18 15.78
N VAL A 76 -8.14 -3.21 15.89
CA VAL A 76 -6.69 -3.10 15.68
C VAL A 76 -6.29 -3.99 14.50
N ILE A 77 -5.46 -3.44 13.62
CA ILE A 77 -4.79 -4.19 12.55
C ILE A 77 -3.28 -4.16 12.77
N THR A 78 -2.63 -5.22 12.32
CA THR A 78 -1.17 -5.30 12.31
C THR A 78 -0.69 -5.14 10.86
N ILE A 79 0.29 -4.26 10.69
CA ILE A 79 0.91 -3.96 9.40
C ILE A 79 2.37 -4.37 9.52
N TYR A 80 2.75 -5.41 8.79
CA TYR A 80 4.15 -5.67 8.50
C TYR A 80 4.51 -4.94 7.20
N TRP A 81 5.67 -4.31 7.16
CA TRP A 81 6.16 -3.56 6.01
C TRP A 81 7.62 -3.87 5.76
N ALA A 82 8.01 -3.83 4.49
CA ALA A 82 9.39 -4.03 4.06
C ALA A 82 9.69 -3.20 2.82
N ASP A 83 10.59 -2.22 3.00
CA ASP A 83 11.02 -1.26 2.02
C ASP A 83 12.47 -1.54 1.60
N ARG A 84 12.70 -1.61 0.30
CA ARG A 84 14.03 -1.55 -0.28
C ARG A 84 14.35 -0.09 -0.56
N LEU A 85 15.31 0.45 0.18
CA LEU A 85 15.81 1.80 -0.03
C LEU A 85 16.88 1.83 -1.12
N ASN A 86 17.33 3.04 -1.46
CA ASN A 86 18.56 3.25 -2.21
C ASN A 86 19.74 2.48 -1.59
N GLU A 87 20.74 2.16 -2.42
CA GLU A 87 21.89 1.32 -2.05
C GLU A 87 21.52 -0.12 -1.67
N ASN A 88 20.33 -0.59 -2.08
CA ASN A 88 19.82 -1.95 -1.87
C ASN A 88 19.65 -2.35 -0.39
N LYS A 89 19.52 -1.38 0.52
CA LYS A 89 19.27 -1.64 1.93
C LYS A 89 17.80 -1.99 2.17
N CYS A 90 17.54 -3.09 2.85
CA CYS A 90 16.20 -3.44 3.32
C CYS A 90 15.93 -2.88 4.71
N LEU A 91 14.82 -2.14 4.82
CA LEU A 91 14.26 -1.65 6.06
C LEU A 91 12.88 -2.29 6.24
N GLN A 92 12.58 -2.79 7.43
CA GLN A 92 11.39 -3.59 7.65
C GLN A 92 10.97 -3.52 9.10
N GLY A 93 9.68 -3.68 9.35
CA GLY A 93 9.13 -3.55 10.69
C GLY A 93 7.69 -4.00 10.80
N ILE A 94 7.17 -3.87 12.02
CA ILE A 94 5.77 -4.13 12.35
C ILE A 94 5.24 -2.89 13.04
N ALA A 95 4.03 -2.48 12.66
CA ALA A 95 3.26 -1.47 13.37
C ALA A 95 1.85 -2.00 13.62
N ASN A 96 1.23 -1.52 14.70
CA ASN A 96 -0.20 -1.70 14.92
C ASN A 96 -0.90 -0.39 14.56
N ALA A 97 -2.06 -0.52 13.92
CA ALA A 97 -2.93 0.60 13.64
C ALA A 97 -4.29 0.39 14.33
N THR A 98 -4.78 1.43 14.99
CA THR A 98 -6.14 1.45 15.55
C THR A 98 -7.11 2.03 14.53
N ILE A 99 -8.32 1.49 14.47
CA ILE A 99 -9.34 1.94 13.52
C ILE A 99 -10.36 2.82 14.25
N SER A 100 -10.58 4.02 13.71
CA SER A 100 -11.66 4.92 14.12
C SER A 100 -12.50 5.29 12.90
N GLY A 101 -13.69 4.70 12.78
CA GLY A 101 -14.54 4.86 11.61
C GLY A 101 -13.88 4.29 10.35
N MET A 102 -13.52 5.16 9.41
CA MET A 102 -12.85 4.80 8.14
C MET A 102 -11.36 5.14 8.13
N THR A 103 -10.81 5.56 9.27
CA THR A 103 -9.41 5.99 9.40
C THR A 103 -8.64 4.98 10.24
N SER A 104 -7.46 4.59 9.78
CA SER A 104 -6.48 3.84 10.58
C SER A 104 -5.44 4.80 11.14
N HIS A 105 -5.20 4.77 12.44
CA HIS A 105 -4.18 5.57 13.13
C HIS A 105 -2.98 4.70 13.44
N THR A 106 -1.83 5.03 12.87
CA THR A 106 -0.60 4.25 12.97
C THR A 106 0.54 5.08 13.52
N THR A 107 1.35 4.48 14.39
CA THR A 107 2.63 5.05 14.81
C THR A 107 3.76 4.15 14.33
N TYR A 108 4.64 4.69 13.50
CA TYR A 108 5.85 3.99 13.08
C TYR A 108 7.04 4.46 13.91
N ASN A 109 7.82 3.50 14.40
CA ASN A 109 9.08 3.74 15.08
C ASN A 109 10.21 3.10 14.27
N ILE A 110 10.96 3.95 13.56
CA ILE A 110 11.96 3.52 12.57
C ILE A 110 13.30 4.15 12.95
N ASN A 111 14.31 3.33 13.26
CA ASN A 111 15.65 3.80 13.60
C ASN A 111 15.68 4.91 14.68
N GLY A 112 14.77 4.85 15.66
CA GLY A 112 14.67 5.86 16.73
C GLY A 112 13.86 7.11 16.36
N HIS A 113 13.32 7.18 15.14
CA HIS A 113 12.40 8.24 14.72
C HIS A 113 10.95 7.75 14.82
N THR A 114 10.11 8.56 15.46
CA THR A 114 8.66 8.33 15.55
C THR A 114 7.94 9.18 14.51
N SER A 115 7.01 8.57 13.80
CA SER A 115 6.09 9.26 12.88
C SER A 115 4.67 8.77 13.09
N TYR A 116 3.71 9.70 12.94
CA TYR A 116 2.29 9.47 13.17
C TYR A 116 1.54 9.60 11.86
N HIS A 117 0.59 8.70 11.62
CA HIS A 117 -0.03 8.55 10.31
C HIS A 117 -1.50 8.22 10.41
N ASP A 118 -2.30 8.90 9.59
CA ASP A 118 -3.72 8.63 9.39
C ASP A 118 -3.93 8.06 7.98
N GLY A 119 -4.28 6.78 7.92
CA GLY A 119 -4.55 6.05 6.69
C GLY A 119 -6.04 6.01 6.34
N LYS A 120 -6.36 6.24 5.07
CA LYS A 120 -7.69 6.03 4.48
C LYS A 120 -7.58 5.13 3.26
N TYR A 121 -8.62 4.35 2.99
CA TYR A 121 -8.62 3.37 1.91
C TYR A 121 -9.85 3.54 1.03
N TYR A 122 -9.70 3.23 -0.26
CA TYR A 122 -10.73 3.49 -1.26
C TYR A 122 -10.98 2.26 -2.15
N GLU A 123 -12.21 2.13 -2.64
CA GLU A 123 -12.56 1.15 -3.67
C GLU A 123 -11.77 1.44 -4.96
N THR A 124 -11.29 0.39 -5.63
CA THR A 124 -10.50 0.49 -6.87
C THR A 124 -10.56 -0.85 -7.63
N CYS A 125 -9.48 -1.29 -8.28
CA CYS A 125 -9.37 -2.63 -8.87
C CYS A 125 -9.39 -3.78 -7.83
N SER A 126 -9.88 -4.95 -8.25
CA SER A 126 -10.08 -6.11 -7.38
C SER A 126 -8.80 -6.69 -6.76
N ASN A 127 -7.66 -6.53 -7.43
CA ASN A 127 -6.35 -6.99 -6.98
C ASN A 127 -5.44 -5.84 -6.56
N CYS A 128 -6.05 -4.76 -6.06
CA CYS A 128 -5.37 -3.53 -5.70
C CYS A 128 -5.77 -3.08 -4.29
N LEU A 129 -4.84 -2.38 -3.65
CA LEU A 129 -5.08 -1.66 -2.41
C LEU A 129 -4.71 -0.20 -2.66
N LEU A 130 -5.72 0.67 -2.60
CA LEU A 130 -5.54 2.11 -2.72
C LEU A 130 -5.62 2.76 -1.35
N SER A 131 -4.60 3.52 -0.99
CA SER A 131 -4.54 4.20 0.31
C SER A 131 -4.03 5.64 0.19
N GLU A 132 -4.70 6.55 0.90
CA GLU A 132 -4.16 7.85 1.29
C GLU A 132 -3.50 7.69 2.67
N ASP A 133 -2.28 8.17 2.82
CA ASP A 133 -1.54 8.16 4.07
C ASP A 133 -1.15 9.59 4.45
N THR A 134 -1.75 10.12 5.52
CA THR A 134 -1.49 11.47 6.00
C THR A 134 -0.44 11.43 7.09
N THR A 135 0.76 11.95 6.82
CA THR A 135 1.79 12.11 7.84
C THR A 135 1.46 13.30 8.74
N LEU A 136 1.49 13.09 10.05
CA LEU A 136 1.17 14.11 11.05
C LEU A 136 2.43 14.60 11.77
N LEU A 137 2.44 15.90 12.07
CA LEU A 137 3.37 16.53 12.99
C LEU A 137 3.01 16.17 14.45
N PRO A 138 3.91 16.37 15.43
CA PRO A 138 3.63 16.09 16.83
C PRO A 138 2.44 16.88 17.42
N ASP A 139 2.07 18.01 16.80
CA ASP A 139 0.91 18.82 17.17
C ASP A 139 -0.40 18.36 16.49
N GLY A 140 -0.36 17.24 15.75
CA GLY A 140 -1.50 16.65 15.04
C GLY A 140 -1.84 17.31 13.71
N LYS A 141 -1.10 18.35 13.27
CA LYS A 141 -1.31 18.93 11.93
C LYS A 141 -0.74 18.03 10.85
N SER A 142 -1.37 18.05 9.67
CA SER A 142 -0.82 17.38 8.49
C SER A 142 0.52 18.01 8.08
N LYS A 143 1.53 17.17 7.93
CA LYS A 143 2.80 17.48 7.23
C LYS A 143 2.62 17.38 5.72
N GLY A 144 1.67 16.54 5.28
CA GLY A 144 1.41 16.21 3.89
C GLY A 144 0.84 14.80 3.78
N ARG A 145 0.50 14.40 2.56
CA ARG A 145 -0.11 13.11 2.26
C ARG A 145 0.65 12.39 1.16
N TYR A 146 0.68 11.07 1.28
CA TYR A 146 0.96 10.17 0.18
C TYR A 146 -0.33 9.54 -0.35
N PHE A 147 -0.29 9.15 -1.61
CA PHE A 147 -1.31 8.36 -2.25
C PHE A 147 -0.64 7.16 -2.90
N PHE A 148 -0.93 5.97 -2.39
CA PHE A 148 -0.28 4.73 -2.77
C PHE A 148 -1.27 3.80 -3.46
N LEU A 149 -0.83 3.19 -4.54
CA LEU A 149 -1.47 2.05 -5.13
C LEU A 149 -0.56 0.84 -5.01
N PHE A 150 -1.03 -0.13 -4.22
CA PHE A 150 -0.43 -1.44 -4.14
C PHE A 150 -1.24 -2.43 -4.97
N THR A 151 -0.60 -3.51 -5.38
CA THR A 151 -1.20 -4.61 -6.14
C THR A 151 -0.78 -5.94 -5.54
N ARG A 152 -1.47 -7.03 -5.86
CA ARG A 152 -1.08 -8.37 -5.35
C ARG A 152 0.31 -8.83 -5.84
N THR A 153 0.75 -8.38 -7.03
CA THR A 153 1.95 -8.91 -7.71
C THR A 153 2.98 -7.84 -8.11
N GLY A 154 2.69 -6.57 -7.85
CA GLY A 154 3.43 -5.42 -8.38
C GLY A 154 3.09 -5.09 -9.85
N ALA A 155 2.24 -5.86 -10.52
CA ALA A 155 1.77 -5.60 -11.89
C ALA A 155 0.43 -4.88 -11.87
N LEU A 156 0.20 -4.02 -12.86
CA LEU A 156 -1.04 -3.25 -13.02
C LEU A 156 -1.36 -3.08 -14.51
N GLU A 157 -2.63 -3.21 -14.87
CA GLU A 157 -3.07 -2.92 -16.24
C GLU A 157 -3.13 -1.42 -16.53
N GLY A 158 -2.98 -1.04 -17.81
CA GLY A 158 -3.02 0.37 -18.19
C GLY A 158 -4.33 1.08 -17.81
N SER A 159 -5.47 0.41 -17.95
CA SER A 159 -6.79 0.94 -17.55
C SER A 159 -6.94 1.13 -16.04
N GLU A 160 -6.31 0.26 -15.24
CA GLU A 160 -6.29 0.37 -13.79
C GLU A 160 -5.39 1.54 -13.35
N LEU A 161 -4.27 1.75 -14.05
CA LEU A 161 -3.42 2.93 -13.84
C LEU A 161 -4.15 4.24 -14.15
N GLU A 162 -4.93 4.30 -15.23
CA GLU A 162 -5.74 5.50 -15.53
C GLU A 162 -6.83 5.72 -14.47
N THR A 163 -7.41 4.66 -13.91
CA THR A 163 -8.31 4.77 -12.76
C THR A 163 -7.59 5.41 -11.56
N PHE A 164 -6.39 4.95 -11.22
CA PHE A 164 -5.57 5.55 -10.16
C PHE A 164 -5.30 7.05 -10.39
N LYS A 165 -4.93 7.44 -11.61
CA LYS A 165 -4.66 8.85 -11.94
C LYS A 165 -5.91 9.71 -11.77
N ASN A 166 -7.07 9.21 -12.20
CA ASN A 166 -8.34 9.92 -12.00
C ASN A 166 -8.69 10.03 -10.51
N GLN A 167 -8.46 8.98 -9.72
CA GLN A 167 -8.65 9.00 -8.25
C GLN A 167 -7.71 10.02 -7.58
N ALA A 168 -6.44 10.07 -8.00
CA ALA A 168 -5.46 11.06 -7.53
C ALA A 168 -5.91 12.50 -7.85
N GLU A 169 -6.40 12.76 -9.07
CA GLU A 169 -6.94 14.06 -9.48
C GLU A 169 -8.15 14.48 -8.64
N CYS A 170 -9.05 13.54 -8.34
CA CYS A 170 -10.19 13.77 -7.47
C CYS A 170 -9.78 14.18 -6.05
N LEU A 171 -8.71 13.58 -5.52
CA LEU A 171 -8.13 13.86 -4.20
C LEU A 171 -7.10 15.00 -4.20
N LYS A 172 -6.93 15.68 -5.34
CA LYS A 172 -6.04 16.85 -5.53
C LYS A 172 -4.54 16.55 -5.37
N PHE A 173 -4.12 15.31 -5.65
CA PHE A 173 -2.70 14.98 -5.81
C PHE A 173 -2.17 15.51 -7.16
N PRO A 174 -0.89 15.90 -7.24
CA PRO A 174 -0.27 16.32 -8.48
C PRO A 174 -0.11 15.14 -9.45
N SER A 175 0.04 15.46 -10.74
CA SER A 175 0.36 14.47 -11.78
C SER A 175 1.86 14.15 -11.81
N GLU A 176 2.43 13.88 -10.65
CA GLU A 176 3.82 13.44 -10.49
C GLU A 176 3.81 12.11 -9.73
N TYR A 177 4.48 11.10 -10.29
CA TYR A 177 4.36 9.73 -9.82
C TYR A 177 5.72 9.07 -9.64
N HIS A 178 5.85 8.29 -8.59
CA HIS A 178 6.99 7.39 -8.35
C HIS A 178 6.55 5.95 -8.58
N PHE A 179 7.11 5.30 -9.60
CA PHE A 179 6.85 3.90 -9.90
C PHE A 179 7.94 3.02 -9.30
N THR A 180 7.54 2.00 -8.57
CA THR A 180 8.46 1.12 -7.85
C THR A 180 8.77 -0.16 -8.62
N SER A 181 9.94 -0.73 -8.34
CA SER A 181 10.37 -2.02 -8.88
C SER A 181 9.71 -3.19 -8.15
N LYS A 182 9.87 -4.40 -8.69
CA LYS A 182 9.40 -5.66 -8.09
C LYS A 182 10.49 -6.46 -7.38
N ASP A 183 11.70 -5.89 -7.25
CA ASP A 183 12.78 -6.53 -6.50
C ASP A 183 12.57 -6.31 -5.01
N LEU A 184 11.71 -7.13 -4.41
CA LEU A 184 11.27 -6.96 -3.03
C LEU A 184 12.33 -7.38 -2.02
N CYS A 185 12.30 -6.74 -0.86
CA CYS A 185 13.01 -7.24 0.31
C CYS A 185 12.44 -8.62 0.75
N PRO A 186 13.30 -9.52 1.25
CA PRO A 186 12.84 -10.78 1.83
C PRO A 186 11.99 -10.53 3.08
N ASP A 187 11.13 -11.47 3.43
CA ASP A 187 10.36 -11.42 4.68
C ASP A 187 11.27 -11.72 5.87
N GLY A 188 11.60 -10.68 6.64
CA GLY A 188 12.42 -10.79 7.85
C GLY A 188 11.84 -11.71 8.92
N ARG A 189 10.51 -11.90 8.95
CA ARG A 189 9.84 -12.80 9.91
C ARG A 189 10.15 -14.26 9.61
N ALA A 190 10.26 -14.62 8.33
CA ALA A 190 10.56 -15.98 7.89
C ALA A 190 11.99 -16.39 8.28
N THR A 191 12.97 -15.49 8.12
CA THR A 191 14.37 -15.72 8.51
C THR A 191 14.56 -15.89 10.02
N ALA A 192 13.74 -15.24 10.85
CA ALA A 192 13.78 -15.43 12.30
C ALA A 192 13.24 -16.80 12.73
N SER A 193 12.27 -17.35 11.99
CA SER A 193 11.65 -18.65 12.29
C SER A 193 12.57 -19.84 11.99
N THR A 194 13.43 -19.74 10.98
CA THR A 194 14.35 -20.82 10.58
C THR A 194 15.53 -21.04 11.55
N GLY A 195 15.78 -20.12 12.48
CA GLY A 195 16.86 -20.24 13.47
C GLY A 195 16.57 -21.12 14.68
N VAL A 196 15.33 -21.65 14.82
CA VAL A 196 14.89 -22.35 16.05
C VAL A 196 14.77 -23.88 15.88
N LYS A 197 14.95 -24.44 14.68
CA LYS A 197 15.05 -25.90 14.50
C LYS A 197 16.49 -26.29 14.24
N ASN A 198 17.22 -26.67 15.29
CA ASN A 198 18.29 -27.70 15.30
C ASN A 198 19.04 -27.69 16.65
N THR A 199 18.35 -28.05 17.74
CA THR A 199 19.03 -28.58 18.94
C THR A 199 18.12 -29.63 19.60
N GLU A 200 17.84 -30.72 18.91
CA GLU A 200 17.41 -31.94 19.58
C GLU A 200 18.68 -32.65 20.04
N LYS A 201 18.98 -32.56 21.34
CA LYS A 201 20.08 -33.28 21.96
C LYS A 201 19.73 -34.75 22.00
N GLU A 202 20.58 -35.54 21.35
CA GLU A 202 20.74 -36.98 21.49
C GLU A 202 20.83 -37.37 22.97
N GLN A 203 19.93 -38.24 23.41
CA GLN A 203 19.90 -38.80 24.76
C GLN A 203 20.81 -40.04 24.81
N PRO A 204 21.76 -40.17 25.76
CA PRO A 204 22.52 -41.40 25.90
C PRO A 204 21.67 -42.47 26.59
N GLU A 205 21.62 -43.66 25.99
CA GLU A 205 21.20 -44.90 26.65
C GLU A 205 22.05 -45.17 27.90
N ILE A 206 21.40 -45.55 29.00
CA ILE A 206 22.07 -46.10 30.18
C ILE A 206 21.74 -47.59 30.21
N GLU A 207 22.73 -48.43 29.93
CA GLU A 207 22.69 -49.87 30.20
C GLU A 207 22.87 -50.16 31.71
N PRO A 208 22.27 -51.24 32.24
CA PRO A 208 22.29 -51.54 33.67
C PRO A 208 23.55 -52.30 34.06
N ASN A 209 24.27 -51.84 35.08
CA ASN A 209 25.34 -52.64 35.68
C ASN A 209 24.82 -53.41 36.89
N VAL A 210 24.82 -54.73 36.77
CA VAL A 210 24.68 -55.71 37.85
C VAL A 210 26.07 -55.96 38.40
N GLN A 211 26.33 -55.65 39.67
CA GLN A 211 27.00 -56.53 40.63
C GLN A 211 26.88 -56.00 42.07
#